data_AF-A0A1S8WMR7-F1
#
_entry.id   AF-A0A1S8WMR7-F1
#
_cell.length_a   1.000
_cell.length_b   1.000
_cell.length_c   1.000
_cell.angle_alpha   90.00
_cell.angle_beta   90.00
_cell.angle_gamma   90.00
#
_symmetry.space_group_name_H-M   'P 1'
#
loop_
_entity.id
_entity.type
_entity.pdbx_description
1 polymer ?
#
loop_
_entity_poly.entity_id
_entity_poly.type
_entity_poly.pdbx_seq_one_letter_code
_entity_poly.pdbx_strand_id
1 'polypeptide(L)'
;VVGSIGRAEVYGVVGGVAVPFAVDVSQICGNVEPTCPLQPGRWHSYTRSIDIAPTHSQVDFAFRWVLMDAVRQPFVCVEVPVQIV
;
A
#
# COMPACT_ATOMS: atom_id res chain seq x y z
N VAL A 1 15.31 11.34 17.12
CA VAL A 1 14.78 11.46 15.74
C VAL A 1 13.65 10.46 15.63
N VAL A 2 12.40 10.94 15.67
CA VAL A 2 11.20 10.09 15.65
C VAL A 2 10.94 9.74 14.20
N GLY A 3 11.25 8.52 13.77
CA GLY A 3 10.88 8.13 12.41
C GLY A 3 9.45 7.63 12.34
N SER A 4 8.89 7.87 11.18
CA SER A 4 7.47 8.02 10.94
C SER A 4 6.70 6.73 11.17
N ILE A 5 5.65 6.83 11.99
CA ILE A 5 4.61 5.81 12.14
C ILE A 5 3.73 5.90 10.89
N GLY A 6 4.21 5.35 9.77
CA GLY A 6 3.54 5.46 8.49
C GLY A 6 2.33 4.53 8.34
N ARG A 7 1.47 4.84 7.36
CA ARG A 7 0.29 4.04 7.02
C ARG A 7 0.25 3.70 5.54
N ALA A 8 -0.33 2.56 5.20
CA ALA A 8 -0.64 2.14 3.84
C ALA A 8 -2.14 2.31 3.59
N GLU A 9 -2.46 2.92 2.45
CA GLU A 9 -3.81 2.97 1.90
C GLU A 9 -3.79 2.26 0.54
N VAL A 10 -4.74 1.35 0.32
CA VAL A 10 -4.83 0.55 -0.89
C VAL A 10 -6.16 0.84 -1.56
N TYR A 11 -6.14 1.00 -2.88
CA TYR A 11 -7.32 1.24 -3.68
C TYR A 11 -7.33 0.31 -4.89
N GLY A 12 -8.50 -0.18 -5.27
CA GLY A 12 -8.74 -0.72 -6.62
C GLY A 12 -9.18 0.40 -7.55
N VAL A 13 -8.49 0.57 -8.67
CA VAL A 13 -8.78 1.59 -9.69
C VAL A 13 -9.48 0.89 -10.85
N VAL A 14 -10.78 1.15 -11.01
CA VAL A 14 -11.63 0.57 -12.07
C VAL A 14 -12.22 1.71 -12.89
N GLY A 15 -11.96 1.71 -14.21
CA GLY A 15 -12.47 2.78 -15.09
C GLY A 15 -12.02 4.19 -14.69
N GLY A 16 -10.84 4.32 -14.05
CA GLY A 16 -10.31 5.60 -13.53
C GLY A 16 -10.85 6.02 -12.17
N VAL A 17 -11.78 5.26 -11.58
CA VAL A 17 -12.33 5.52 -10.24
C VAL A 17 -11.57 4.69 -9.21
N ALA A 18 -11.00 5.35 -8.20
CA ALA A 18 -10.31 4.69 -7.10
C ALA A 18 -11.28 4.34 -5.96
N VAL A 19 -11.47 3.05 -5.73
CA VAL A 19 -12.32 2.49 -4.67
C VAL A 19 -11.42 1.96 -3.55
N PRO A 20 -11.63 2.34 -2.27
CA PRO A 20 -10.84 1.82 -1.16
C PRO A 20 -10.89 0.29 -1.09
N PHE A 21 -9.72 -0.34 -0.99
CA PHE A 21 -9.60 -1.77 -0.78
C PHE A 21 -9.26 -2.02 0.69
N ALA A 22 -10.07 -2.85 1.35
CA ALA A 22 -9.89 -3.10 2.78
C ALA A 22 -8.59 -3.87 3.02
N VAL A 23 -7.70 -3.31 3.84
CA VAL A 23 -6.53 -3.99 4.39
C VAL A 23 -6.71 -4.16 5.89
N ASP A 24 -6.36 -5.33 6.40
CA ASP A 24 -6.48 -5.74 7.80
C ASP A 24 -5.66 -4.88 8.76
N VAL A 25 -4.45 -4.49 8.37
CA VAL A 25 -3.55 -3.63 9.16
C VAL A 25 -2.95 -2.53 8.30
N SER A 26 -3.37 -1.28 8.50
CA SER A 26 -2.86 -0.15 7.71
C SER A 26 -1.49 0.36 8.16
N GLN A 27 -0.99 -0.02 9.34
CA GLN A 27 0.33 0.43 9.80
C GLN A 27 1.44 -0.25 8.99
N ILE A 28 2.40 0.53 8.49
CA ILE A 28 3.52 -0.04 7.72
C ILE A 28 4.62 -0.60 8.63
N CYS A 29 4.75 -0.05 9.84
CA CYS A 29 5.72 -0.54 10.81
C CYS A 29 5.33 -1.95 11.26
N GLY A 30 6.26 -2.90 11.11
CA GLY A 30 6.02 -4.34 11.20
C GLY A 30 6.11 -5.07 9.84
N ASN A 31 5.96 -4.33 8.74
CA ASN A 31 6.07 -4.81 7.36
C ASN A 31 7.21 -4.14 6.59
N VAL A 32 8.09 -3.40 7.28
CA VAL A 32 9.23 -2.68 6.69
C VAL A 32 10.54 -3.21 7.26
N GLU A 33 11.51 -3.45 6.39
CA GLU A 33 12.87 -3.86 6.72
C GLU A 33 13.90 -2.93 6.08
N PRO A 34 14.87 -2.37 6.83
CA PRO A 34 15.02 -2.47 8.29
C PRO A 34 13.86 -1.77 9.01
N THR A 35 13.51 -2.29 10.18
CA THR A 35 12.34 -1.85 10.97
C THR A 35 12.35 -0.35 11.22
N CYS A 36 11.14 0.23 11.27
CA CYS A 36 10.92 1.61 11.68
C CYS A 36 11.75 1.97 12.93
N PRO A 37 12.19 3.24 13.08
CA PRO A 37 11.88 4.41 12.25
C PRO A 37 12.45 4.38 10.83
N LEU A 38 11.68 4.86 9.84
CA LEU A 38 12.22 5.13 8.49
C LEU A 38 13.33 6.18 8.59
N GLN A 39 14.46 5.95 7.93
CA GLN A 39 15.64 6.82 7.98
C GLN A 39 15.88 7.47 6.61
N PRO A 40 16.00 8.82 6.55
CA PRO A 40 16.36 9.50 5.31
C PRO A 40 17.67 8.97 4.74
N GLY A 41 17.73 8.75 3.43
CA GLY A 41 18.92 8.26 2.73
C GLY A 41 19.23 6.76 2.93
N ARG A 42 18.37 6.02 3.63
CA ARG A 42 18.49 4.56 3.79
C ARG A 42 17.45 3.84 2.94
N TRP A 43 17.86 2.75 2.31
CA TRP A 43 16.93 1.85 1.63
C TRP A 43 16.10 1.08 2.65
N HIS A 44 14.79 1.06 2.41
CA HIS A 44 13.82 0.27 3.17
C HIS A 44 12.98 -0.54 2.18
N SER A 45 12.71 -1.79 2.53
CA SER A 45 11.82 -2.70 1.82
C SER A 45 10.51 -2.79 2.58
N TYR A 46 9.40 -2.52 1.91
CA TYR A 46 8.06 -2.72 2.45
C TYR A 46 7.43 -3.92 1.74
N THR A 47 6.95 -4.90 2.51
CA THR A 47 6.36 -6.13 1.99
C THR A 47 4.98 -6.34 2.59
N ARG A 48 3.95 -6.47 1.74
CA ARG A 48 2.60 -6.77 2.18
C ARG A 48 1.85 -7.57 1.13
N SER A 49 1.02 -8.49 1.61
CA SER A 49 0.11 -9.31 0.79
C SER A 49 -1.34 -8.91 1.03
N ILE A 50 -2.16 -9.08 0.01
CA ILE A 50 -3.62 -8.96 0.08
C ILE A 50 -4.22 -10.21 -0.55
N ASP A 51 -5.27 -10.73 0.09
CA ASP A 51 -6.02 -11.85 -0.44
C ASP A 51 -7.18 -11.33 -1.28
N ILE A 52 -7.29 -11.81 -2.52
CA ILE A 52 -8.37 -11.43 -3.42
C ILE A 52 -9.41 -12.55 -3.43
N ALA A 53 -10.62 -12.23 -2.99
CA ALA A 53 -11.70 -13.22 -2.96
C ALA A 53 -12.07 -13.67 -4.39
N PRO A 54 -12.28 -14.98 -4.64
CA PRO A 54 -12.60 -15.51 -5.97
C PRO A 54 -13.85 -14.90 -6.63
N THR A 55 -14.74 -14.28 -5.84
CA THR A 55 -15.92 -13.55 -6.32
C THR A 55 -15.59 -12.30 -7.13
N HIS A 56 -14.34 -11.81 -7.11
CA HIS A 56 -13.87 -10.67 -7.92
C HIS A 56 -13.52 -11.08 -9.37
N SER A 57 -14.12 -12.15 -9.90
CA SER A 57 -13.76 -12.75 -11.18
C SER A 57 -13.90 -11.75 -12.35
N GLN A 58 -12.84 -11.69 -13.17
CA GLN A 58 -12.75 -11.01 -14.48
C GLN A 58 -12.90 -9.48 -14.49
N VAL A 59 -12.43 -8.79 -13.45
CA VAL A 59 -12.29 -7.33 -13.51
C VAL A 59 -10.85 -6.96 -13.84
N ASP A 60 -10.65 -6.21 -14.92
CA ASP A 60 -9.39 -5.51 -15.18
C ASP A 60 -9.35 -4.26 -14.29
N PHE A 61 -8.37 -4.18 -13.41
CA PHE A 61 -8.19 -3.03 -12.54
C PHE A 61 -6.72 -2.83 -12.18
N ALA A 62 -6.38 -1.67 -11.63
CA ALA A 62 -5.06 -1.44 -11.05
C ALA A 62 -5.18 -1.33 -9.53
N PHE A 63 -4.26 -1.95 -8.79
CA PHE A 63 -4.09 -1.60 -7.39
C PHE A 63 -3.27 -0.33 -7.29
N ARG A 64 -3.77 0.66 -6.56
CA ARG A 64 -3.00 1.83 -6.14
C ARG A 64 -2.62 1.68 -4.68
N TRP A 65 -1.32 1.58 -4.43
CA TRP A 65 -0.73 1.48 -3.10
C TRP A 65 -0.09 2.81 -2.72
N VAL A 66 -0.56 3.41 -1.62
CA VAL A 66 -0.07 4.70 -1.13
C VAL A 66 0.52 4.52 0.26
N LEU A 67 1.79 4.88 0.43
CA LEU A 67 2.42 4.95 1.75
C LEU A 67 2.45 6.40 2.22
N MET A 68 1.89 6.60 3.39
CA MET A 68 1.72 7.87 4.07
C MET A 68 2.67 7.96 5.25
N ASP A 69 3.25 9.13 5.47
CA ASP A 69 4.05 9.40 6.66
C ASP A 69 3.18 9.66 7.91
N ALA A 70 3.81 10.07 9.02
CA ALA A 70 3.12 10.31 10.29
C ALA A 70 2.12 11.49 10.24
N VAL A 71 2.24 12.40 9.27
CA VAL A 71 1.35 13.55 9.08
C VAL A 71 0.39 13.36 7.89
N ARG A 72 0.25 12.12 7.40
CA ARG A 72 -0.60 11.71 6.27
C ARG A 72 -0.20 12.35 4.93
N GLN A 73 1.09 12.64 4.74
CA GLN A 73 1.61 13.01 3.42
C GLN A 73 2.07 11.76 2.65
N PRO A 74 1.67 11.61 1.38
CA PRO A 74 2.12 10.48 0.57
C PRO A 74 3.59 10.65 0.21
N PHE A 75 4.41 9.64 0.51
CA PHE A 75 5.82 9.60 0.13
C PHE A 75 6.13 8.46 -0.87
N VAL A 76 5.22 7.50 -1.02
CA VAL A 76 5.22 6.49 -2.09
C VAL A 76 3.80 6.35 -2.62
N CYS A 77 3.64 6.33 -3.94
CA CYS A 77 2.40 5.98 -4.61
C CYS A 77 2.75 5.10 -5.82
N VAL A 78 2.28 3.86 -5.83
CA VAL A 78 2.53 2.89 -6.90
C VAL A 78 1.20 2.40 -7.43
N GLU A 79 1.04 2.36 -8.75
CA GLU A 79 -0.08 1.73 -9.42
C GLU A 79 0.39 0.48 -10.15
N VAL A 80 -0.23 -0.65 -9.83
CA VAL A 80 0.11 -1.97 -10.40
C VAL A 80 -1.12 -2.50 -11.13
N PRO A 81 -1.09 -2.63 -12.48
CA PRO A 81 -2.18 -3.25 -13.21
C PRO A 81 -2.26 -4.75 -12.85
N VAL A 82 -3.47 -5.24 -12.61
CA VAL A 82 -3.72 -6.64 -12.25
C VAL A 82 -4.76 -7.23 -13.18
N GLN A 83 -4.47 -8.43 -13.67
CA GLN A 83 -5.41 -9.29 -14.36
C GLN A 83 -5.51 -10.60 -13.58
N ILE A 84 -6.70 -10.87 -13.02
CA ILE A 84 -6.97 -12.10 -12.27
C ILE A 84 -7.42 -13.16 -13.28
N VAL A 85 -6.64 -14.24 -13.40
CA VAL A 85 -6.86 -15.37 -14.34
C VAL A 85 -7.34 -16.63 -13.65
#